data_AF-A0A1E3Y3W6-F1
#
_entry.id   AF-A0A1E3Y3W6-F1
#
_cell.length_a   1.000
_cell.length_b   1.000
_cell.length_c   1.000
_cell.angle_alpha   90.00
_cell.angle_beta   90.00
_cell.angle_gamma   90.00
#
_symmetry.space_group_name_H-M   'P 1'
#
loop_
_entity.id
_entity.type
_entity.pdbx_description
1 polymer ?
#
loop_
_entity_poly.entity_id
_entity_poly.type
_entity_poly.pdbx_seq_one_letter_code
_entity_poly.pdbx_strand_id
1 'polypeptide(L)'
;MHTAVEPIAPGARVSVILTLIKTIGGPGSAGFFVLVAGLLLLMGRHPRGRRPARVGLSGLVLAYLVLALPVVASALAGGLPATASPGPDALGRVRVLIVFDGDNRAGRLRQTREVLRAITPSDLYLLGDPYLLEDLRALVDPATTTLHEDGSTWNTAAQVDRVRQLVDRWPPLTTALIASRVQMPRIVALFTPSAPDVVLIPSPLDVEPATTGPAAFVPSLAALRASRDAIYEHAALRYTAWQQERQ
;
A
#
# COMPACT_ATOMS: atom_id res chain seq x y z
N MET A 1 -12.95 -29.73 40.53
CA MET A 1 -13.27 -28.94 39.32
C MET A 1 -12.59 -27.58 39.45
N HIS A 2 -11.35 -27.47 39.00
CA HIS A 2 -10.66 -26.19 38.82
C HIS A 2 -10.34 -26.09 37.32
N THR A 3 -11.08 -25.24 36.63
CA THR A 3 -10.78 -24.84 35.25
C THR A 3 -9.50 -24.00 35.27
N ALA A 4 -8.39 -24.58 34.82
CA ALA A 4 -7.17 -23.86 34.55
C ALA A 4 -7.42 -22.88 33.39
N VAL A 5 -7.26 -21.59 33.66
CA VAL A 5 -7.24 -20.55 32.63
C VAL A 5 -5.86 -20.65 31.96
N GLU A 6 -5.83 -21.13 30.72
CA GLU A 6 -4.61 -21.13 29.91
C GLU A 6 -4.06 -19.70 29.76
N PRO A 7 -2.76 -19.48 29.98
CA PRO A 7 -2.16 -18.18 29.76
C PRO A 7 -2.11 -17.87 28.25
N ILE A 8 -2.81 -16.79 27.87
CA ILE A 8 -2.81 -16.24 26.50
C ILE A 8 -1.36 -15.99 26.06
N ALA A 9 -0.92 -16.70 25.02
CA ALA A 9 0.42 -16.59 24.46
C ALA A 9 0.78 -15.13 24.12
N PRO A 10 2.01 -14.66 24.42
CA PRO A 10 2.43 -13.27 24.26
C PRO A 10 2.30 -12.74 22.82
N GLY A 11 2.31 -13.62 21.81
CA GLY A 11 2.10 -13.25 20.40
C GLY A 11 0.66 -12.80 20.06
N ALA A 12 -0.35 -13.29 20.79
CA ALA A 12 -1.75 -12.93 20.54
C ALA A 12 -2.06 -11.48 20.91
N ARG A 13 -1.40 -10.94 21.96
CA ARG A 13 -1.61 -9.55 22.40
C ARG A 13 -1.00 -8.54 21.43
N VAL A 14 0.16 -8.84 20.85
CA VAL A 14 0.81 -7.99 19.83
C VAL A 14 -0.06 -7.96 18.55
N SER A 15 -0.60 -9.11 18.14
CA SER A 15 -1.53 -9.21 17.00
C SER A 15 -2.80 -8.37 17.19
N VAL A 16 -3.42 -8.41 18.37
CA VAL A 16 -4.64 -7.63 18.68
C VAL A 16 -4.36 -6.12 18.69
N ILE A 17 -3.24 -5.69 19.28
CA ILE A 17 -2.86 -4.27 19.31
C ILE A 17 -2.58 -3.76 17.90
N LEU A 18 -1.84 -4.52 17.09
CA LEU A 18 -1.56 -4.15 15.69
C LEU A 18 -2.85 -4.12 14.85
N THR A 19 -3.78 -5.03 15.11
CA THR A 19 -5.08 -5.05 14.42
C THR A 19 -5.92 -3.83 14.81
N LEU A 20 -5.95 -3.45 16.09
CA LEU A 20 -6.63 -2.24 16.58
C LEU A 20 -6.03 -0.96 15.99
N ILE A 21 -4.70 -0.87 15.95
CA ILE A 21 -4.00 0.26 15.31
C ILE A 21 -4.28 0.30 13.81
N LYS A 22 -4.29 -0.85 13.12
CA LYS A 22 -4.64 -0.95 11.69
C LYS A 22 -6.11 -0.58 11.45
N THR A 23 -7.00 -0.89 12.39
CA THR A 23 -8.44 -0.57 12.32
C THR A 23 -8.72 0.91 12.53
N ILE A 24 -8.06 1.55 13.51
CA ILE A 24 -8.15 3.00 13.71
C ILE A 24 -7.48 3.71 12.52
N GLY A 25 -6.41 3.13 11.98
CA GLY A 25 -5.56 3.75 10.97
C GLY A 25 -4.79 4.93 11.55
N GLY A 26 -4.12 5.69 10.69
CA GLY A 26 -3.54 6.98 11.09
C GLY A 26 -4.17 8.17 10.34
N PRO A 27 -3.51 9.33 10.35
CA PRO A 27 -4.04 10.56 9.78
C PRO A 27 -4.50 10.38 8.33
N GLY A 28 -5.72 10.81 8.00
CA GLY A 28 -6.36 10.61 6.70
C GLY A 28 -7.27 9.38 6.60
N SER A 29 -7.39 8.57 7.66
CA SER A 29 -8.34 7.46 7.75
C SER A 29 -9.64 7.85 8.47
N ALA A 30 -10.74 7.14 8.18
CA ALA A 30 -12.02 7.38 8.86
C ALA A 30 -11.95 7.10 10.37
N GLY A 31 -11.22 6.05 10.79
CA GLY A 31 -11.07 5.71 12.20
C GLY A 31 -10.35 6.79 12.99
N PHE A 32 -9.25 7.35 12.45
CA PHE A 32 -8.55 8.48 13.05
C PHE A 32 -9.44 9.72 13.17
N PHE A 33 -10.21 10.03 12.11
CA PHE A 33 -11.17 11.15 12.16
C PHE A 33 -12.16 10.97 13.31
N VAL A 34 -12.82 9.81 13.41
CA VAL A 34 -13.82 9.54 14.45
C VAL A 34 -13.20 9.62 15.84
N LEU A 35 -12.01 9.05 16.04
CA LEU A 35 -11.31 9.09 17.33
C LEU A 35 -11.01 10.53 17.76
N VAL A 36 -10.37 11.32 16.89
CA VAL A 36 -9.97 12.69 17.22
C VAL A 36 -11.20 13.60 17.37
N ALA A 37 -12.21 13.45 16.51
CA ALA A 37 -13.46 14.18 16.65
C ALA A 37 -14.16 13.85 17.97
N GLY A 38 -14.21 12.57 18.35
CA GLY A 38 -14.77 12.12 19.63
C GLY A 38 -14.07 12.73 20.84
N LEU A 39 -12.73 12.74 20.85
CA LEU A 39 -11.93 13.37 21.90
C LEU A 39 -12.18 14.88 21.98
N LEU A 40 -12.25 15.57 20.85
CA LEU A 40 -12.54 17.00 20.80
C LEU A 40 -13.97 17.32 21.29
N LEU A 41 -14.95 16.50 20.92
CA LEU A 41 -16.33 16.63 21.41
C LEU A 41 -16.41 16.41 22.92
N LEU A 42 -15.70 15.42 23.45
CA LEU A 42 -15.61 15.16 24.90
C LEU A 42 -14.98 16.35 25.63
N MET A 43 -13.87 16.88 25.11
CA MET A 43 -13.22 18.08 25.65
C MET A 43 -14.16 19.30 25.62
N GLY A 44 -14.99 19.41 24.58
CA GLY A 44 -15.99 20.46 24.42
C GLY A 44 -17.11 20.44 25.46
N ARG A 45 -17.29 19.34 26.22
CA ARG A 45 -18.26 19.28 27.32
C ARG A 45 -17.84 20.16 28.50
N HIS A 46 -16.53 20.35 28.71
CA HIS A 46 -16.02 21.22 29.77
C HIS A 46 -16.00 22.71 29.33
N PRO A 47 -16.44 23.66 30.19
CA PRO A 47 -16.52 25.08 29.84
C PRO A 47 -15.20 25.67 29.31
N ARG A 48 -14.08 25.29 29.94
CA ARG A 48 -12.73 25.73 29.55
C ARG A 48 -12.23 25.09 28.24
N GLY A 49 -12.78 23.94 27.87
CA GLY A 49 -12.40 23.17 26.66
C GLY A 49 -13.22 23.50 25.41
N ARG A 50 -14.30 24.29 25.51
CA ARG A 50 -15.22 24.56 24.39
C ARG A 50 -14.57 25.24 23.18
N ARG A 51 -13.81 26.32 23.42
CA ARG A 51 -13.12 27.06 22.35
C ARG A 51 -12.08 26.20 21.63
N PRO A 52 -11.10 25.56 22.32
CA PRO A 52 -10.12 24.71 21.64
C PRO A 52 -10.78 23.51 20.95
N ALA A 53 -11.85 22.95 21.50
CA ALA A 53 -12.59 21.86 20.86
C ALA A 53 -13.20 22.28 19.52
N ARG A 54 -13.84 23.45 19.46
CA ARG A 54 -14.44 23.97 18.21
C ARG A 54 -13.39 24.29 17.16
N VAL A 55 -12.29 24.93 17.56
CA VAL A 55 -11.18 25.25 16.64
C VAL A 55 -10.55 23.95 16.12
N GLY A 56 -10.29 22.98 17.00
CA GLY A 56 -9.75 21.68 16.63
C GLY A 56 -10.68 20.90 15.70
N LEU A 57 -11.99 20.87 15.95
CA LEU A 57 -12.97 20.19 15.10
C LEU A 57 -13.05 20.85 13.72
N SER A 58 -13.08 22.18 13.69
CA SER A 58 -13.11 22.93 12.43
C SER A 58 -11.85 22.67 11.61
N GLY A 59 -10.68 22.68 12.26
CA GLY A 59 -9.41 22.34 11.63
C GLY A 59 -9.36 20.90 11.12
N LEU A 60 -9.85 19.93 11.90
CA LEU A 60 -9.92 18.53 11.52
C LEU A 60 -10.81 18.32 10.29
N VAL A 61 -12.02 18.90 10.30
CA VAL A 61 -12.95 18.83 9.16
C VAL A 61 -12.34 19.48 7.92
N LEU A 62 -11.76 20.67 8.06
CA LEU A 62 -11.12 21.38 6.94
C LEU A 62 -9.96 20.56 6.36
N ALA A 63 -9.10 20.00 7.21
CA ALA A 63 -7.99 19.16 6.76
C ALA A 63 -8.48 17.93 5.98
N TYR A 64 -9.51 17.24 6.48
CA TYR A 64 -10.07 16.07 5.78
C TYR A 64 -10.77 16.46 4.48
N LEU A 65 -11.48 17.59 4.43
CA LEU A 65 -12.09 18.08 3.19
C LEU A 65 -11.01 18.40 2.15
N VAL A 66 -9.94 19.09 2.54
CA VAL A 66 -8.81 19.40 1.65
C VAL A 66 -8.14 18.12 1.16
N LEU A 67 -7.84 17.17 2.05
CA LEU A 67 -7.23 15.89 1.66
C LEU A 67 -8.17 15.02 0.80
N ALA A 68 -9.48 15.21 0.93
CA ALA A 68 -10.48 14.53 0.11
C ALA A 68 -10.65 15.17 -1.27
N LEU A 69 -10.01 16.30 -1.59
CA LEU A 69 -10.06 16.89 -2.93
C LEU A 69 -9.15 16.11 -3.90
N PRO A 70 -9.67 15.64 -5.05
CA PRO A 70 -8.86 14.94 -6.05
C PRO A 70 -7.65 15.73 -6.54
N VAL A 71 -7.77 17.05 -6.74
CA VAL A 71 -6.64 17.90 -7.12
C VAL A 71 -5.49 17.85 -6.10
N VAL A 72 -5.82 17.77 -4.80
CA VAL A 72 -4.84 17.65 -3.72
C VAL A 72 -4.22 16.26 -3.72
N ALA A 73 -5.04 15.21 -3.89
CA ALA A 73 -4.55 13.84 -4.01
C ALA A 73 -3.59 13.67 -5.20
N SER A 74 -3.92 14.26 -6.35
CA SER A 74 -3.07 14.27 -7.54
C SER A 74 -1.77 15.04 -7.30
N ALA A 75 -1.82 16.20 -6.63
CA ALA A 75 -0.62 16.96 -6.30
C ALA A 75 0.31 16.21 -5.33
N LEU A 76 -0.25 15.59 -4.29
CA LEU A 76 0.51 14.79 -3.32
C LEU A 76 1.16 13.56 -3.99
N ALA A 77 0.38 12.82 -4.80
CA ALA A 77 0.88 11.66 -5.51
C ALA A 77 1.88 12.04 -6.62
N GLY A 78 1.66 13.16 -7.32
CA GLY A 78 2.57 13.67 -8.34
C GLY A 78 3.89 14.21 -7.78
N GLY A 79 3.95 14.50 -6.48
CA GLY A 79 5.20 14.82 -5.79
C GLY A 79 6.08 13.60 -5.48
N LEU A 80 5.57 12.37 -5.62
CA LEU A 80 6.37 11.17 -5.46
C LEU A 80 7.31 10.97 -6.67
N PRO A 81 8.49 10.36 -6.49
CA PRO A 81 9.37 10.04 -7.61
C PRO A 81 8.65 9.21 -8.67
N ALA A 82 8.78 9.61 -9.94
CA ALA A 82 8.16 8.87 -11.03
C ALA A 82 8.78 7.47 -11.13
N THR A 83 7.93 6.45 -11.27
CA THR A 83 8.39 5.11 -11.70
C THR A 83 8.00 4.92 -13.16
N ALA A 84 8.99 4.64 -14.01
CA ALA A 84 8.73 4.33 -15.41
C ALA A 84 7.88 3.07 -15.53
N SER A 85 6.88 3.11 -16.42
CA SER A 85 6.21 1.90 -16.86
C SER A 85 7.07 1.17 -17.88
N PRO A 86 7.12 -0.16 -17.86
CA PRO A 86 7.99 -0.90 -18.76
C PRO A 86 7.42 -0.91 -20.17
N GLY A 87 8.31 -0.87 -21.16
CA GLY A 87 7.94 -1.05 -22.56
C GLY A 87 7.56 -2.51 -22.87
N PRO A 88 6.89 -2.77 -24.01
CA PRO A 88 6.45 -4.11 -24.41
C PRO A 88 7.60 -5.14 -24.46
N ASP A 89 8.77 -4.73 -24.95
CA ASP A 89 9.95 -5.60 -25.11
C ASP A 89 10.55 -6.09 -23.78
N ALA A 90 10.32 -5.36 -22.69
CA ALA A 90 10.73 -5.76 -21.35
C ALA A 90 9.79 -6.85 -20.80
N LEU A 91 8.49 -6.74 -21.09
CA LEU A 91 7.48 -7.70 -20.64
C LEU A 91 7.65 -9.06 -21.34
N GLY A 92 7.97 -9.09 -22.63
CA GLY A 92 8.12 -10.35 -23.38
C GLY A 92 9.20 -11.31 -22.86
N ARG A 93 10.10 -10.85 -21.99
CA ARG A 93 11.17 -11.66 -21.36
C ARG A 93 10.81 -12.19 -19.96
N VAL A 94 9.69 -11.74 -19.42
CA VAL A 94 9.27 -12.06 -18.05
C VAL A 94 8.81 -13.51 -17.97
N ARG A 95 9.42 -14.25 -17.04
CA ARG A 95 9.06 -15.64 -16.69
C ARG A 95 8.51 -15.76 -15.27
N VAL A 96 8.91 -14.85 -14.38
CA VAL A 96 8.47 -14.80 -12.99
C VAL A 96 7.70 -13.51 -12.77
N LEU A 97 6.45 -13.64 -12.32
CA LEU A 97 5.62 -12.49 -11.97
C LEU A 97 5.44 -12.43 -10.46
N ILE A 98 5.87 -11.34 -9.84
CA ILE A 98 5.70 -11.09 -8.41
C ILE A 98 4.60 -10.05 -8.23
N VAL A 99 3.65 -10.31 -7.34
CA VAL A 99 2.60 -9.38 -6.96
C VAL A 99 2.72 -9.13 -5.46
N PHE A 100 2.91 -7.86 -5.06
CA PHE A 100 2.82 -7.52 -3.65
C PHE A 100 1.35 -7.46 -3.24
N ASP A 101 0.98 -8.08 -2.12
CA ASP A 101 -0.31 -7.87 -1.46
C ASP A 101 -0.27 -6.62 -0.55
N GLY A 102 -1.44 -6.12 -0.16
CA GLY A 102 -1.65 -4.85 0.53
C GLY A 102 -3.04 -4.26 0.25
N ASP A 103 -3.23 -3.02 0.67
CA ASP A 103 -4.57 -2.41 0.74
C ASP A 103 -5.16 -2.02 -0.64
N ASN A 104 -4.38 -2.12 -1.73
CA ASN A 104 -4.77 -1.76 -3.09
C ASN A 104 -5.09 -2.98 -3.96
N ARG A 105 -6.07 -3.77 -3.53
CA ARG A 105 -6.31 -5.12 -4.07
C ARG A 105 -6.89 -5.11 -5.48
N ALA A 106 -7.97 -4.37 -5.70
CA ALA A 106 -8.66 -4.34 -6.98
C ALA A 106 -7.78 -3.73 -8.08
N GLY A 107 -7.04 -2.67 -7.78
CA GLY A 107 -6.09 -2.06 -8.70
C GLY A 107 -4.99 -3.01 -9.13
N ARG A 108 -4.40 -3.75 -8.17
CA ARG A 108 -3.37 -4.77 -8.45
C ARG A 108 -3.93 -5.93 -9.24
N LEU A 109 -5.11 -6.44 -8.88
CA LEU A 109 -5.75 -7.54 -9.59
C LEU A 109 -6.05 -7.19 -11.06
N ARG A 110 -6.53 -5.96 -11.32
CA ARG A 110 -6.72 -5.46 -12.69
C ARG A 110 -5.42 -5.45 -13.47
N GLN A 111 -4.35 -4.89 -12.88
CA GLN A 111 -3.04 -4.84 -13.52
C GLN A 111 -2.47 -6.23 -13.78
N THR A 112 -2.58 -7.15 -12.81
CA THR A 112 -2.12 -8.54 -12.97
C THR A 112 -2.85 -9.22 -14.11
N ARG A 113 -4.17 -9.05 -14.22
CA ARG A 113 -4.95 -9.59 -15.35
C ARG A 113 -4.49 -9.02 -16.69
N GLU A 114 -4.18 -7.73 -16.76
CA GLU A 114 -3.66 -7.11 -18.00
C GLU A 114 -2.30 -7.67 -18.39
N VAL A 115 -1.40 -7.86 -17.41
CA VAL A 115 -0.08 -8.46 -17.65
C VAL A 115 -0.21 -9.92 -18.09
N LEU A 116 -1.05 -10.72 -17.44
CA LEU A 116 -1.29 -12.12 -17.81
C LEU A 116 -1.96 -12.31 -19.18
N ARG A 117 -2.55 -11.26 -19.76
CA ARG A 117 -3.02 -11.28 -21.16
C ARG A 117 -1.87 -11.07 -22.16
N ALA A 118 -0.80 -10.42 -21.73
CA ALA A 118 0.37 -10.12 -22.57
C ALA A 118 1.46 -11.19 -22.45
N ILE A 119 1.55 -11.88 -21.31
CA ILE A 119 2.57 -12.88 -21.01
C ILE A 119 2.00 -14.08 -20.26
N THR A 120 2.65 -15.23 -20.37
CA THR A 120 2.35 -16.43 -19.57
C THR A 120 3.57 -16.75 -18.68
N PRO A 121 3.63 -16.23 -17.44
CA PRO A 121 4.74 -16.52 -16.55
C PRO A 121 4.72 -18.00 -16.12
N SER A 122 5.90 -18.60 -15.95
CA SER A 122 6.05 -19.94 -15.41
C SER A 122 5.73 -19.98 -13.91
N ASP A 123 6.09 -18.90 -13.20
CA ASP A 123 5.89 -18.75 -11.76
C ASP A 123 5.21 -17.42 -11.44
N LEU A 124 4.18 -17.45 -10.59
CA LEU A 124 3.57 -16.28 -10.00
C LEU A 124 3.77 -16.32 -8.47
N TYR A 125 4.35 -15.28 -7.89
CA TYR A 125 4.52 -15.14 -6.45
C TYR A 125 3.61 -14.06 -5.89
N LEU A 126 2.79 -14.40 -4.91
CA LEU A 126 2.08 -13.44 -4.06
C LEU A 126 2.87 -13.22 -2.77
N LEU A 127 3.39 -12.01 -2.55
CA LEU A 127 4.13 -11.67 -1.33
C LEU A 127 3.30 -10.75 -0.43
N GLY A 128 3.03 -11.15 0.80
CA GLY A 128 2.30 -10.38 1.80
C GLY A 128 1.09 -11.13 2.34
N ASP A 129 0.15 -10.39 2.94
CA ASP A 129 -1.12 -10.96 3.42
C ASP A 129 -1.84 -11.70 2.26
N PRO A 130 -2.57 -12.82 2.49
CA PRO A 130 -3.07 -13.68 1.41
C PRO A 130 -4.42 -13.21 0.83
N TYR A 131 -4.64 -11.90 0.73
CA TYR A 131 -5.96 -11.38 0.38
C TYR A 131 -6.29 -11.49 -1.10
N LEU A 132 -5.28 -11.48 -1.97
CA LEU A 132 -5.42 -11.65 -3.42
C LEU A 132 -5.33 -13.12 -3.86
N LEU A 133 -5.06 -14.05 -2.95
CA LEU A 133 -4.70 -15.43 -3.29
C LEU A 133 -5.76 -16.13 -4.14
N GLU A 134 -7.02 -16.11 -3.71
CA GLU A 134 -8.12 -16.76 -4.44
C GLU A 134 -8.39 -16.09 -5.79
N ASP A 135 -8.33 -14.76 -5.84
CA ASP A 135 -8.49 -14.02 -7.08
C ASP A 135 -7.37 -14.35 -8.08
N LEU A 136 -6.13 -14.51 -7.61
CA LEU A 136 -4.99 -14.91 -8.43
C LEU A 136 -5.08 -16.36 -8.88
N ARG A 137 -5.51 -17.28 -8.00
CA ARG A 137 -5.79 -18.69 -8.36
C ARG A 137 -6.78 -18.78 -9.51
N ALA A 138 -7.82 -17.94 -9.49
CA ALA A 138 -8.82 -17.90 -10.55
C ALA A 138 -8.31 -17.28 -11.87
N LEU A 139 -7.19 -16.54 -11.85
CA LEU A 139 -6.63 -15.90 -13.03
C LEU A 139 -5.57 -16.74 -13.76
N VAL A 140 -4.98 -17.73 -13.12
CA VAL A 140 -3.88 -18.52 -13.67
C VAL A 140 -4.33 -19.92 -14.06
N ASP A 141 -3.78 -20.44 -15.16
CA ASP A 141 -3.92 -21.85 -15.52
C ASP A 141 -2.83 -22.65 -14.80
N PRO A 142 -3.18 -23.61 -13.90
CA PRO A 142 -2.21 -24.42 -13.19
C PRO A 142 -1.39 -25.33 -14.10
N ALA A 143 -1.81 -25.56 -15.36
CA ALA A 143 -1.02 -26.30 -16.34
C ALA A 143 0.20 -25.52 -16.85
N THR A 144 0.16 -24.18 -16.79
CA THR A 144 1.21 -23.31 -17.34
C THR A 144 1.93 -22.48 -16.29
N THR A 145 1.27 -22.17 -15.18
CA THR A 145 1.76 -21.22 -14.17
C THR A 145 1.63 -21.80 -12.77
N THR A 146 2.75 -21.87 -12.06
CA THR A 146 2.76 -22.25 -10.64
C THR A 146 2.55 -21.03 -9.76
N LEU A 147 1.52 -21.06 -8.91
CA LEU A 147 1.26 -19.99 -7.93
C LEU A 147 1.92 -20.31 -6.59
N HIS A 148 2.79 -19.40 -6.15
CA HIS A 148 3.47 -19.44 -4.86
C HIS A 148 2.92 -18.35 -3.95
N GLU A 149 2.72 -18.68 -2.68
CA GLU A 149 2.25 -17.75 -1.65
C GLU A 149 3.34 -17.60 -0.59
N ASP A 150 3.65 -16.36 -0.21
CA ASP A 150 4.59 -16.05 0.86
C ASP A 150 4.04 -14.96 1.80
N GLY A 151 3.33 -15.44 2.83
CA GLY A 151 2.80 -14.61 3.91
C GLY A 151 3.82 -14.19 4.97
N SER A 152 5.10 -14.54 4.84
CA SER A 152 6.12 -14.20 5.85
C SER A 152 6.53 -12.72 5.80
N THR A 153 6.11 -12.00 4.77
CA THR A 153 6.49 -10.61 4.53
C THR A 153 5.43 -9.64 5.07
N TRP A 154 5.78 -8.93 6.15
CA TRP A 154 4.83 -8.09 6.92
C TRP A 154 4.88 -6.60 6.56
N ASN A 155 5.88 -6.18 5.78
CA ASN A 155 6.03 -4.80 5.30
C ASN A 155 6.77 -4.77 3.96
N THR A 156 6.84 -3.58 3.34
CA THR A 156 7.45 -3.40 2.02
C THR A 156 8.96 -3.67 2.00
N ALA A 157 9.70 -3.42 3.08
CA ALA A 157 11.12 -3.76 3.14
C ALA A 157 11.33 -5.28 3.12
N ALA A 158 10.58 -6.03 3.94
CA ALA A 158 10.62 -7.49 3.95
C ALA A 158 10.17 -8.09 2.61
N GLN A 159 9.15 -7.51 1.96
CA GLN A 159 8.75 -7.90 0.61
C GLN A 159 9.89 -7.69 -0.40
N VAL A 160 10.56 -6.53 -0.38
CA VAL A 160 11.70 -6.22 -1.27
C VAL A 160 12.89 -7.16 -1.01
N ASP A 161 13.24 -7.41 0.24
CA ASP A 161 14.31 -8.34 0.60
C ASP A 161 14.00 -9.77 0.13
N ARG A 162 12.72 -10.16 0.23
CA ARG A 162 12.28 -11.44 -0.33
C ARG A 162 12.42 -11.45 -1.85
N VAL A 163 12.05 -10.39 -2.56
CA VAL A 163 12.27 -10.29 -4.01
C VAL A 163 13.75 -10.46 -4.36
N ARG A 164 14.67 -9.83 -3.64
CA ARG A 164 16.12 -10.00 -3.88
C ARG A 164 16.53 -11.48 -3.83
N GLN A 165 16.14 -12.18 -2.77
CA GLN A 165 16.41 -13.61 -2.62
C GLN A 165 15.79 -14.46 -3.75
N LEU A 166 14.63 -14.04 -4.28
CA LEU A 166 13.99 -14.73 -5.39
C LEU A 166 14.71 -14.46 -6.71
N VAL A 167 15.13 -13.21 -6.97
CA VAL A 167 15.75 -12.77 -8.22
C VAL A 167 17.17 -13.30 -8.38
N ASP A 168 17.93 -13.49 -7.30
CA ASP A 168 19.27 -14.11 -7.36
C ASP A 168 19.27 -15.51 -8.00
N ARG A 169 18.09 -16.14 -8.11
CA ARG A 169 17.90 -17.45 -8.74
C ARG A 169 17.66 -17.39 -10.24
N TRP A 170 17.45 -16.20 -10.81
CA TRP A 170 17.01 -16.01 -12.19
C TRP A 170 17.86 -14.98 -12.95
N PRO A 171 17.99 -15.11 -14.28
CA PRO A 171 18.67 -14.11 -15.09
C PRO A 171 17.96 -12.74 -15.05
N PRO A 172 18.69 -11.64 -15.32
CA PRO A 172 18.14 -10.31 -15.49
C PRO A 172 16.88 -10.21 -16.35
N LEU A 173 15.94 -9.34 -15.98
CA LEU A 173 14.72 -8.99 -16.73
C LEU A 173 13.73 -10.15 -16.95
N THR A 174 13.97 -11.29 -16.32
CA THR A 174 13.01 -12.41 -16.29
C THR A 174 12.00 -12.28 -15.17
N THR A 175 12.19 -11.34 -14.25
CA THR A 175 11.29 -11.10 -13.11
C THR A 175 10.58 -9.77 -13.29
N ALA A 176 9.26 -9.75 -13.10
CA ALA A 176 8.48 -8.54 -13.00
C ALA A 176 7.82 -8.41 -11.63
N LEU A 177 7.59 -7.18 -11.18
CA LEU A 177 6.98 -6.88 -9.89
C LEU A 177 5.81 -5.90 -10.06
N ILE A 178 4.62 -6.32 -9.64
CA ILE A 178 3.41 -5.50 -9.57
C ILE A 178 3.22 -4.99 -8.15
N ALA A 179 3.10 -3.66 -8.01
CA ALA A 179 2.73 -2.98 -6.77
C ALA A 179 1.91 -1.73 -7.07
N SER A 180 1.31 -1.08 -6.07
CA SER A 180 0.55 0.17 -6.29
C SER A 180 1.48 1.27 -6.82
N ARG A 181 1.01 2.10 -7.76
CA ARG A 181 1.77 3.27 -8.26
C ARG A 181 2.24 4.22 -7.15
N VAL A 182 1.52 4.26 -6.03
CA VAL A 182 1.86 5.11 -4.87
C VAL A 182 2.97 4.45 -4.03
N GLN A 183 2.99 3.12 -3.95
CA GLN A 183 3.99 2.35 -3.21
C GLN A 183 5.30 2.14 -3.99
N MET A 184 5.22 2.08 -5.32
CA MET A 184 6.33 1.75 -6.20
C MET A 184 7.60 2.61 -6.00
N PRO A 185 7.51 3.92 -5.75
CA PRO A 185 8.70 4.74 -5.51
C PRO A 185 9.53 4.28 -4.30
N ARG A 186 8.87 3.82 -3.23
CA ARG A 186 9.56 3.25 -2.06
C ARG A 186 10.23 1.92 -2.40
N ILE A 187 9.57 1.09 -3.20
CA ILE A 187 10.15 -0.17 -3.68
C ILE A 187 11.44 0.11 -4.47
N VAL A 188 11.40 1.08 -5.39
CA VAL A 188 12.58 1.55 -6.14
C VAL A 188 13.69 1.99 -5.17
N ALA A 189 13.37 2.87 -4.22
CA ALA A 189 14.35 3.39 -3.26
C ALA A 189 14.98 2.30 -2.38
N LEU A 190 14.19 1.27 -2.05
CA LEU A 190 14.66 0.13 -1.27
C LEU A 190 15.56 -0.80 -2.09
N PHE A 191 15.45 -0.85 -3.42
CA PHE A 191 16.29 -1.67 -4.28
C PHE A 191 17.71 -1.11 -4.49
N THR A 192 17.88 0.21 -4.57
CA THR A 192 19.17 0.90 -4.76
C THR A 192 20.13 0.72 -3.56
N PRO A 193 21.47 0.57 -3.75
CA PRO A 193 22.26 0.78 -4.98
C PRO A 193 22.38 -0.44 -5.91
N SER A 194 22.00 -1.63 -5.44
CA SER A 194 22.07 -2.89 -6.20
C SER A 194 20.67 -3.22 -6.72
N ALA A 195 20.17 -2.41 -7.66
CA ALA A 195 18.85 -2.66 -8.22
C ALA A 195 18.87 -4.01 -8.96
N PRO A 196 18.11 -5.02 -8.50
CA PRO A 196 17.96 -6.24 -9.28
C PRO A 196 17.23 -5.88 -10.57
N ASP A 197 17.60 -6.53 -11.66
CA ASP A 197 17.02 -6.38 -13.00
C ASP A 197 15.56 -6.88 -13.02
N VAL A 198 14.68 -6.14 -12.34
CA VAL A 198 13.26 -6.44 -12.15
C VAL A 198 12.45 -5.42 -12.94
N VAL A 199 11.53 -5.93 -13.75
CA VAL A 199 10.58 -5.12 -14.50
C VAL A 199 9.50 -4.62 -13.54
N LEU A 200 9.56 -3.35 -13.15
CA LEU A 200 8.59 -2.75 -12.22
C LEU A 200 7.32 -2.34 -12.95
N ILE A 201 6.17 -2.84 -12.52
CA ILE A 201 4.86 -2.59 -13.14
C ILE A 201 3.95 -1.89 -12.10
N PRO A 202 3.83 -0.56 -12.14
CA PRO A 202 2.93 0.15 -11.24
C PRO A 202 1.48 -0.14 -11.61
N SER A 203 0.70 -0.59 -10.63
CA SER A 203 -0.76 -0.78 -10.75
C SER A 203 -1.52 0.49 -10.39
N PRO A 204 -2.69 0.74 -10.99
CA PRO A 204 -3.55 1.85 -10.60
C PRO A 204 -4.09 1.65 -9.18
N LEU A 205 -4.61 2.72 -8.58
CA LEU A 205 -5.37 2.62 -7.33
C LEU A 205 -6.69 1.86 -7.55
N ASP A 206 -7.27 1.31 -6.47
CA ASP A 206 -8.56 0.61 -6.51
C ASP A 206 -9.63 1.45 -7.19
N VAL A 207 -9.69 2.74 -6.81
CA VAL A 207 -10.47 3.80 -7.43
C VAL A 207 -9.57 5.00 -7.64
N GLU A 208 -9.36 5.40 -8.90
CA GLU A 208 -8.58 6.59 -9.23
C GLU A 208 -9.42 7.86 -9.02
N PRO A 209 -8.90 8.87 -8.29
CA PRO A 209 -9.55 10.16 -8.19
C PRO A 209 -9.65 10.86 -9.56
N ALA A 210 -10.67 11.70 -9.73
CA ALA A 210 -10.80 12.52 -10.93
C ALA A 210 -9.59 13.46 -11.07
N THR A 211 -8.91 13.40 -12.22
CA THR A 211 -7.71 14.22 -12.49
C THR A 211 -8.01 15.50 -13.26
N THR A 212 -9.20 15.63 -13.84
CA THR A 212 -9.60 16.78 -14.67
C THR A 212 -11.08 17.14 -14.48
N GLY A 213 -11.44 18.34 -14.95
CA GLY A 213 -12.82 18.84 -14.93
C GLY A 213 -13.34 19.23 -13.53
N PRO A 214 -14.64 19.56 -13.42
CA PRO A 214 -15.23 20.02 -12.16
C PRO A 214 -15.15 18.99 -11.03
N ALA A 215 -15.21 17.70 -11.38
CA ALA A 215 -15.11 16.60 -10.41
C ALA A 215 -13.78 16.59 -9.65
N ALA A 216 -12.71 17.18 -10.20
CA ALA A 216 -11.41 17.29 -9.53
C ALA A 216 -11.44 18.16 -8.26
N PHE A 217 -12.51 18.94 -8.08
CA PHE A 217 -12.73 19.83 -6.93
C PHE A 217 -13.86 19.36 -6.00
N VAL A 218 -14.43 18.17 -6.25
CA VAL A 218 -15.47 17.59 -5.40
C VAL A 218 -14.82 16.58 -4.44
N PRO A 219 -14.94 16.78 -3.11
CA PRO A 219 -14.39 15.85 -2.14
C PRO A 219 -14.88 14.41 -2.34
N SER A 220 -13.98 13.44 -2.26
CA SER A 220 -14.32 12.02 -2.38
C SER A 220 -13.48 11.14 -1.45
N LEU A 221 -14.03 9.99 -1.08
CA LEU A 221 -13.33 9.01 -0.26
C LEU A 221 -12.11 8.41 -0.98
N ALA A 222 -12.19 8.26 -2.32
CA ALA A 222 -11.07 7.78 -3.14
C ALA A 222 -9.88 8.75 -3.07
N ALA A 223 -10.14 10.06 -3.23
CA ALA A 223 -9.11 11.09 -3.09
C ALA A 223 -8.53 11.14 -1.67
N LEU A 224 -9.36 11.02 -0.63
CA LEU A 224 -8.87 10.98 0.76
C LEU A 224 -7.90 9.81 0.99
N ARG A 225 -8.25 8.61 0.50
CA ARG A 225 -7.38 7.42 0.58
C ARG A 225 -6.09 7.62 -0.22
N ALA A 226 -6.18 8.13 -1.45
CA ALA A 226 -5.01 8.41 -2.27
C ALA A 226 -4.06 9.44 -1.63
N SER A 227 -4.61 10.53 -1.07
CA SER A 227 -3.85 11.54 -0.31
C SER A 227 -3.16 10.94 0.90
N ARG A 228 -3.90 10.15 1.70
CA ARG A 228 -3.36 9.43 2.85
C ARG A 228 -2.18 8.54 2.45
N ASP A 229 -2.36 7.71 1.44
CA ASP A 229 -1.35 6.75 0.98
C ASP A 229 -0.12 7.49 0.44
N ALA A 230 -0.31 8.57 -0.32
CA ALA A 230 0.79 9.39 -0.82
C ALA A 230 1.58 10.04 0.33
N ILE A 231 0.91 10.59 1.35
CA ILE A 231 1.57 11.17 2.54
C ILE A 231 2.41 10.10 3.26
N TYR A 232 1.87 8.89 3.43
CA TYR A 232 2.61 7.79 4.04
C TYR A 232 3.85 7.43 3.24
N GLU A 233 3.77 7.39 1.92
CA GLU A 233 4.91 7.06 1.07
C GLU A 233 5.96 8.18 1.04
N HIS A 234 5.56 9.45 1.07
CA HIS A 234 6.49 10.58 1.29
C HIS A 234 7.27 10.44 2.60
N ALA A 235 6.58 10.12 3.70
CA ALA A 235 7.21 9.92 4.99
C ALA A 235 8.14 8.69 4.97
N ALA A 236 7.72 7.59 4.35
CA ALA A 236 8.50 6.38 4.26
C ALA A 236 9.77 6.56 3.40
N LEU A 237 9.68 7.27 2.27
CA LEU A 237 10.83 7.60 1.43
C LEU A 237 11.87 8.43 2.20
N ARG A 238 11.43 9.45 2.95
CA ARG A 238 12.33 10.25 3.80
C ARG A 238 13.01 9.40 4.88
N TYR A 239 12.26 8.48 5.48
CA TYR A 239 12.82 7.56 6.46
C TYR A 239 13.86 6.63 5.84
N THR A 240 13.59 6.06 4.66
CA THR A 240 14.54 5.21 3.93
C THR A 240 15.81 5.97 3.57
N ALA A 241 15.70 7.20 3.06
CA ALA A 241 16.86 8.04 2.75
C ALA A 241 17.71 8.31 4.00
N TRP A 242 17.07 8.68 5.11
CA TRP A 242 17.75 8.89 6.39
C TRP A 242 18.45 7.63 6.93
N GLN A 243 17.88 6.44 6.71
CA GLN A 243 18.54 5.19 7.08
C GLN A 243 19.77 4.91 6.22
N GLN A 244 19.71 5.18 4.92
CA GLN A 244 20.82 5.00 3.99
C GLN A 244 21.99 5.94 4.30
N GLU A 245 21.73 7.17 4.73
CA GLU A 245 22.78 8.13 5.15
C GLU A 245 23.56 7.70 6.41
N ARG A 246 23.03 6.73 7.17
CA ARG A 246 23.62 6.28 8.44
C ARG A 246 24.40 4.96 8.35
N GLN A 247 24.40 4.32 7.19
CA GLN A 247 25.16 3.10 6.91
C GLN A 247 26.45 3.45 6.19
#